data_AF-A0A8I6RWM6-F1
#
_entry.id   AF-A0A8I6RWM6-F1
#
_cell.length_a   1.000
_cell.length_b   1.000
_cell.length_c   1.000
_cell.angle_alpha   90.00
_cell.angle_beta   90.00
_cell.angle_gamma   90.00
#
_symmetry.space_group_name_H-M   'P 1'
#
loop_
_entity.id
_entity.type
_entity.pdbx_description
1 polymer ?
#
loop_
_entity_poly.entity_id
_entity_poly.type
_entity_poly.pdbx_seq_one_letter_code
_entity_poly.pdbx_strand_id
1 'polypeptide(L)'
;MFHHLIVNRCTFDIVNYFLEEQFLRFEINMSELIAESKLKRFLLYGSEEMVYFPGCRVQYGYYLGSNLASLRTLLNQVDKEKIFDWVKIVQNEKLSSHFSIVPLVVSECCKISGWKEDALELALTVLRTDKEFLMFCKFSYEILPDIGTGPLVAKLIRKWYLKRHYWELVEMVSERPSCYGWCHKDVIRLAKVNSSCPLRAAAIAYAIGGAELMNQMYGNDEQAEEVVEHLNRVEAFKSETDPDKAVIEIGAYLHTINTTNMTLLQNRKVWKALISQMDLVELLARLPTIRKRGFLRCPVLYSWDPHFVPHLCDRLESLGAVLQSKIRPSRSCIEHQRWKNKSERFCKQLSRPKPVNEDILKALKQQLEKALKKNVRTMTKNITVIVDCHDLSSSYCSYKRFVQADMAAAVTALYFANASKNTKVVIFKGTNHQYLQRGTTLDELVNSIGTDTTACPSTRAIGFYLNPTQSEILDNDLFIVIGAKIDHEDYTKKVDDLRKENSRGPKFAFCNLGGIPADRSFEYDKDVLLTSGFDDKICDIISSFSKL
;
A
#
# COMPACT_ATOMS: atom_id res chain seq x y z
N MET A 1 -40.89 -39.57 50.08
CA MET A 1 -41.16 -39.06 48.71
C MET A 1 -40.72 -37.61 48.48
N PHE A 2 -40.68 -36.72 49.48
CA PHE A 2 -40.29 -35.31 49.30
C PHE A 2 -38.76 -35.06 49.14
N HIS A 3 -37.88 -35.95 49.60
CA HIS A 3 -36.43 -35.78 49.43
C HIS A 3 -35.88 -36.15 48.04
N HIS A 4 -36.55 -37.04 47.30
CA HIS A 4 -36.10 -37.43 45.95
C HIS A 4 -36.45 -36.38 44.86
N LEU A 5 -37.42 -35.49 45.12
CA LEU A 5 -37.83 -34.42 44.19
C LEU A 5 -36.95 -33.17 44.31
N ILE A 6 -36.31 -32.92 45.46
CA ILE A 6 -35.44 -31.76 45.68
C ILE A 6 -34.04 -32.01 45.10
N VAL A 7 -33.52 -33.23 45.23
CA VAL A 7 -32.19 -33.60 44.68
C VAL A 7 -32.20 -33.56 43.15
N ASN A 8 -33.27 -34.03 42.50
CA ASN A 8 -33.38 -34.01 41.03
C ASN A 8 -33.52 -32.60 40.44
N ARG A 9 -34.14 -31.65 41.14
CA ARG A 9 -34.19 -30.23 40.71
C ARG A 9 -32.81 -29.56 40.85
N CYS A 10 -32.13 -29.74 41.98
CA CYS A 10 -30.78 -29.18 42.17
C CYS A 10 -29.76 -29.72 41.16
N THR A 11 -29.78 -31.01 40.79
CA THR A 11 -28.89 -31.53 39.74
C THR A 11 -29.24 -31.03 38.34
N PHE A 12 -30.51 -30.77 38.03
CA PHE A 12 -30.93 -30.23 36.74
C PHE A 12 -30.53 -28.75 36.61
N ASP A 13 -30.67 -27.98 37.69
CA ASP A 13 -30.27 -26.56 37.75
C ASP A 13 -28.74 -26.39 37.68
N ILE A 14 -27.96 -27.30 38.29
CA ILE A 14 -26.49 -27.29 38.20
C ILE A 14 -25.99 -27.67 36.80
N VAL A 15 -26.61 -28.65 36.14
CA VAL A 15 -26.24 -29.05 34.77
C VAL A 15 -26.60 -27.97 33.77
N ASN A 16 -27.77 -27.32 33.90
CA ASN A 16 -28.13 -26.17 33.07
C ASN A 16 -27.20 -24.97 33.29
N TYR A 17 -26.83 -24.66 34.54
CA TYR A 17 -25.87 -23.60 34.84
C TYR A 17 -24.49 -23.88 34.24
N PHE A 18 -24.02 -25.13 34.28
CA PHE A 18 -22.73 -25.53 33.69
C PHE A 18 -22.76 -25.49 32.16
N LEU A 19 -23.89 -25.87 31.53
CA LEU A 19 -24.08 -25.77 30.09
C LEU A 19 -24.23 -24.32 29.63
N GLU A 20 -24.93 -23.48 30.38
CA GLU A 20 -25.01 -22.04 30.13
C GLU A 20 -23.63 -21.37 30.27
N GLU A 21 -22.85 -21.69 31.31
CA GLU A 21 -21.47 -21.20 31.43
C GLU A 21 -20.57 -21.66 30.28
N GLN A 22 -20.67 -22.92 29.85
CA GLN A 22 -19.88 -23.41 28.71
C GLN A 22 -20.31 -22.78 27.39
N PHE A 23 -21.61 -22.55 27.19
CA PHE A 23 -22.16 -21.87 26.03
C PHE A 23 -21.74 -20.39 25.99
N LEU A 24 -21.84 -19.68 27.12
CA LEU A 24 -21.34 -18.31 27.27
C LEU A 24 -19.83 -18.22 27.00
N ARG A 25 -19.03 -19.15 27.54
CA ARG A 25 -17.58 -19.21 27.25
C ARG A 25 -17.30 -19.49 25.78
N PHE A 26 -18.10 -20.34 25.13
CA PHE A 26 -17.99 -20.62 23.70
C PHE A 26 -18.33 -19.40 22.84
N GLU A 27 -19.42 -18.69 23.15
CA GLU A 27 -19.82 -17.46 22.45
C GLU A 27 -18.80 -16.33 22.64
N ILE A 28 -18.26 -16.15 23.85
CA ILE A 28 -17.20 -15.17 24.14
C ILE A 28 -15.94 -15.49 23.33
N ASN A 29 -15.50 -16.75 23.31
CA ASN A 29 -14.34 -17.18 22.53
C ASN A 29 -14.54 -17.00 21.02
N MET A 30 -15.74 -17.28 20.51
CA MET A 30 -16.08 -17.07 19.10
C MET A 30 -16.11 -15.58 18.74
N SER A 31 -16.67 -14.74 19.61
CA SER A 31 -16.70 -13.28 19.42
C SER A 31 -15.28 -12.70 19.42
N GLU A 32 -14.42 -13.12 20.35
CA GLU A 32 -13.01 -12.70 20.39
C GLU A 32 -12.30 -13.11 19.08
N LEU A 33 -12.43 -14.36 18.64
CA LEU A 33 -11.79 -14.84 17.41
C LEU A 33 -12.22 -14.05 16.16
N ILE A 34 -13.50 -13.68 16.07
CA ILE A 34 -14.01 -12.83 14.98
C ILE A 34 -13.42 -11.42 15.09
N ALA A 35 -13.36 -10.85 16.30
CA ALA A 35 -12.77 -9.53 16.54
C ALA A 35 -11.29 -9.48 16.16
N GLU A 36 -10.52 -10.52 16.53
CA GLU A 36 -9.11 -10.69 16.14
C GLU A 36 -8.94 -10.66 14.62
N SER A 37 -9.75 -11.45 13.91
CA SER A 37 -9.68 -11.54 12.45
C SER A 37 -10.07 -10.24 11.77
N LYS A 38 -11.10 -9.53 12.28
CA LYS A 38 -11.48 -8.19 11.78
C LYS A 38 -10.38 -7.16 12.03
N LEU A 39 -9.72 -7.20 13.18
CA LEU A 39 -8.62 -6.29 13.50
C LEU A 39 -7.39 -6.55 12.61
N LYS A 40 -7.04 -7.82 12.34
CA LYS A 40 -5.99 -8.18 11.38
C LYS A 40 -6.30 -7.62 9.98
N ARG A 41 -7.54 -7.71 9.51
CA ARG A 41 -7.98 -7.08 8.24
C ARG A 41 -7.85 -5.57 8.27
N PHE A 42 -8.26 -4.95 9.38
CA PHE A 42 -8.09 -3.52 9.56
C PHE A 42 -6.61 -3.12 9.47
N LEU A 43 -5.71 -3.88 10.10
CA LEU A 43 -4.26 -3.64 10.00
C LEU A 43 -3.72 -3.83 8.57
N LEU A 44 -4.30 -4.75 7.80
CA LEU A 44 -3.91 -4.98 6.40
C LEU A 44 -4.36 -3.85 5.47
N TYR A 45 -5.62 -3.44 5.52
CA TYR A 45 -6.15 -2.48 4.54
C TYR A 45 -7.14 -1.44 5.05
N GLY A 46 -7.27 -1.30 6.37
CA GLY A 46 -8.01 -0.21 7.02
C GLY A 46 -9.53 -0.37 6.98
N SER A 47 -10.02 -1.60 6.81
CA SER A 47 -11.43 -1.98 6.96
C SER A 47 -11.53 -3.35 7.65
N GLU A 48 -12.61 -3.52 8.39
CA GLU A 48 -12.97 -4.77 9.08
C GLU A 48 -13.70 -5.75 8.13
N GLU A 49 -14.25 -5.21 7.04
CA GLU A 49 -15.01 -5.96 6.03
C GLU A 49 -14.13 -6.93 5.25
N MET A 50 -14.74 -7.94 4.64
CA MET A 50 -14.03 -8.88 3.78
C MET A 50 -13.59 -8.29 2.43
N VAL A 51 -14.07 -7.08 2.09
CA VAL A 51 -13.82 -6.41 0.82
C VAL A 51 -12.72 -5.36 0.95
N TYR A 52 -11.72 -5.47 0.09
CA TYR A 52 -10.76 -4.41 -0.18
C TYR A 52 -11.29 -3.47 -1.25
N PHE A 53 -11.50 -2.21 -0.86
CA PHE A 53 -11.75 -1.09 -1.78
C PHE A 53 -10.47 -0.26 -1.98
N PRO A 54 -10.02 -0.08 -3.23
CA PRO A 54 -8.91 0.80 -3.56
C PRO A 54 -9.15 2.27 -3.19
N GLY A 55 -8.06 2.98 -2.90
CA GLY A 55 -8.07 4.44 -2.73
C GLY A 55 -7.53 4.92 -1.38
N CYS A 56 -7.32 6.23 -1.25
CA CYS A 56 -6.72 6.80 -0.05
C CYS A 56 -7.76 7.03 1.04
N ARG A 57 -7.82 6.13 2.03
CA ARG A 57 -8.75 6.21 3.17
C ARG A 57 -8.72 7.54 3.92
N VAL A 58 -7.53 8.13 4.08
CA VAL A 58 -7.36 9.44 4.74
C VAL A 58 -8.08 10.55 3.96
N GLN A 59 -7.92 10.59 2.63
CA GLN A 59 -8.53 11.64 1.80
C GLN A 59 -10.06 11.54 1.75
N TYR A 60 -10.60 10.33 1.87
CA TYR A 60 -12.04 10.08 1.89
C TYR A 60 -12.66 10.16 3.29
N GLY A 61 -11.91 10.56 4.32
CA GLY A 61 -12.45 10.78 5.67
C GLY A 61 -12.84 9.51 6.42
N TYR A 62 -12.33 8.33 6.03
CA TYR A 62 -12.63 7.07 6.72
C TYR A 62 -12.14 7.05 8.18
N TYR A 63 -11.19 7.91 8.54
CA TYR A 63 -10.63 7.98 9.89
C TYR A 63 -11.16 9.17 10.69
N LEU A 64 -12.35 9.67 10.36
CA LEU A 64 -12.97 10.79 11.06
C LEU A 64 -14.01 10.31 12.08
N GLY A 65 -13.91 10.84 13.31
CA GLY A 65 -14.96 10.80 14.34
C GLY A 65 -15.64 9.44 14.51
N SER A 66 -16.94 9.39 14.21
CA SER A 66 -17.81 8.23 14.37
C SER A 66 -17.39 7.01 13.56
N ASN A 67 -16.63 7.19 12.47
CA ASN A 67 -16.20 6.07 11.61
C ASN A 67 -15.19 5.13 12.31
N LEU A 68 -14.64 5.54 13.47
CA LEU A 68 -13.71 4.74 14.27
C LEU A 68 -14.39 3.99 15.42
N ALA A 69 -15.71 4.13 15.60
CA ALA A 69 -16.41 3.48 16.70
C ALA A 69 -16.26 1.94 16.68
N SER A 70 -16.34 1.34 15.48
CA SER A 70 -16.15 -0.11 15.30
C SER A 70 -14.72 -0.53 15.65
N LEU A 71 -13.71 0.17 15.13
CA LEU A 71 -12.30 -0.09 15.48
C LEU A 71 -12.05 -0.01 16.98
N ARG A 72 -12.57 1.03 17.65
CA ARG A 72 -12.42 1.18 19.12
C ARG A 72 -13.05 0.02 19.86
N THR A 73 -14.19 -0.47 19.37
CA THR A 73 -14.84 -1.66 19.95
C THR A 73 -13.93 -2.88 19.81
N LEU A 74 -13.38 -3.11 18.61
CA LEU A 74 -12.45 -4.22 18.37
C LEU A 74 -11.20 -4.15 19.26
N LEU A 75 -10.61 -2.97 19.43
CA LEU A 75 -9.42 -2.80 20.27
C LEU A 75 -9.69 -3.12 21.75
N ASN A 76 -10.92 -2.95 22.24
CA ASN A 76 -11.31 -3.32 23.60
C ASN A 76 -11.71 -4.80 23.73
N GLN A 77 -11.95 -5.51 22.63
CA GLN A 77 -12.34 -6.92 22.61
C GLN A 77 -11.16 -7.88 22.48
N VAL A 78 -10.02 -7.40 21.99
CA VAL A 78 -8.82 -8.21 21.75
C VAL A 78 -7.76 -7.90 22.79
N ASP A 79 -7.04 -8.93 23.24
CA ASP A 79 -5.94 -8.79 24.19
C ASP A 79 -4.85 -7.82 23.70
N LYS A 80 -4.37 -6.95 24.61
CA LYS A 80 -3.39 -5.89 24.32
C LYS A 80 -2.12 -6.43 23.69
N GLU A 81 -1.56 -7.51 24.22
CA GLU A 81 -0.27 -8.04 23.78
C GLU A 81 -0.38 -8.63 22.37
N LYS A 82 -1.49 -9.32 22.06
CA LYS A 82 -1.80 -9.79 20.69
C LYS A 82 -1.84 -8.64 19.68
N ILE A 83 -2.54 -7.54 20.02
CA ILE A 83 -2.62 -6.35 19.16
C ILE A 83 -1.22 -5.80 18.89
N PHE A 84 -0.41 -5.66 19.95
CA PHE A 84 0.92 -5.08 19.86
C PHE A 84 1.84 -5.94 19.00
N ASP A 85 1.75 -7.27 19.11
CA ASP A 85 2.53 -8.18 18.30
C ASP A 85 2.12 -8.15 16.83
N TRP A 86 0.83 -8.09 16.52
CA TRP A 86 0.40 -7.93 15.13
C TRP A 86 0.80 -6.59 14.54
N VAL A 87 0.72 -5.49 15.30
CA VAL A 87 1.21 -4.17 14.85
C VAL A 87 2.71 -4.24 14.53
N LYS A 88 3.52 -4.88 15.37
CA LYS A 88 4.94 -5.10 15.10
C LYS A 88 5.15 -5.94 13.84
N ILE A 89 4.45 -7.07 13.70
CA ILE A 89 4.55 -7.95 12.52
C ILE A 89 4.19 -7.19 11.24
N VAL A 90 3.03 -6.52 11.24
CA VAL A 90 2.52 -5.75 10.10
C VAL A 90 3.51 -4.67 9.68
N GLN A 91 4.12 -3.98 10.64
CA GLN A 91 5.11 -2.94 10.37
C GLN A 91 6.45 -3.51 9.90
N ASN A 92 6.96 -4.56 10.57
CA ASN A 92 8.24 -5.18 10.25
C ASN A 92 8.23 -5.80 8.86
N GLU A 93 7.17 -6.52 8.53
CA GLU A 93 7.00 -7.20 7.25
C GLU A 93 6.36 -6.33 6.16
N LYS A 94 6.00 -5.08 6.48
CA LYS A 94 5.35 -4.11 5.58
C LYS A 94 4.08 -4.68 4.93
N LEU A 95 3.21 -5.28 5.74
CA LEU A 95 1.99 -5.97 5.29
C LEU A 95 0.83 -5.00 4.99
N SER A 96 0.85 -3.83 5.60
CA SER A 96 -0.23 -2.87 5.48
C SER A 96 -0.23 -2.18 4.10
N SER A 97 -1.41 -2.04 3.50
CA SER A 97 -1.60 -1.40 2.21
C SER A 97 -1.49 0.14 2.28
N HIS A 98 -1.62 0.72 3.48
CA HIS A 98 -1.49 2.16 3.71
C HIS A 98 -0.60 2.43 4.91
N PHE A 99 0.44 3.25 4.71
CA PHE A 99 1.34 3.69 5.79
C PHE A 99 0.62 4.39 6.95
N SER A 100 -0.61 4.88 6.76
CA SER A 100 -1.40 5.56 7.80
C SER A 100 -2.12 4.60 8.76
N ILE A 101 -2.25 3.31 8.43
CA ILE A 101 -3.01 2.36 9.27
C ILE A 101 -2.31 2.11 10.61
N VAL A 102 -1.00 1.81 10.60
CA VAL A 102 -0.23 1.59 11.83
C VAL A 102 -0.22 2.84 12.73
N PRO A 103 0.10 4.06 12.23
CA PRO A 103 -0.05 5.29 12.99
C PRO A 103 -1.44 5.48 13.60
N LEU A 104 -2.51 5.16 12.86
CA LEU A 104 -3.88 5.27 13.36
C LEU A 104 -4.14 4.31 14.51
N VAL A 105 -3.85 3.01 14.32
CA VAL A 105 -4.12 1.99 15.34
C VAL A 105 -3.33 2.27 16.62
N VAL A 106 -2.06 2.65 16.50
CA VAL A 106 -1.23 3.02 17.66
C VAL A 106 -1.75 4.27 18.36
N SER A 107 -2.21 5.28 17.60
CA SER A 107 -2.86 6.47 18.17
C SER A 107 -4.13 6.10 18.93
N GLU A 108 -4.97 5.23 18.39
CA GLU A 108 -6.18 4.76 19.09
C GLU A 108 -5.84 3.91 20.32
N CYS A 109 -4.79 3.09 20.29
CA CYS A 109 -4.31 2.37 21.48
C CYS A 109 -3.88 3.32 22.61
N CYS A 110 -3.26 4.45 22.28
CA CYS A 110 -2.85 5.45 23.27
C CYS A 110 -4.03 6.15 23.97
N LYS A 111 -5.23 6.05 23.40
CA LYS A 111 -6.48 6.63 23.93
C LYS A 111 -7.22 5.66 24.85
N ILE A 112 -6.82 4.40 24.88
CA ILE A 112 -7.41 3.38 25.77
C ILE A 112 -6.84 3.57 27.18
N SER A 113 -7.75 3.57 28.17
CA SER A 113 -7.38 3.76 29.57
C SER A 113 -6.41 2.68 30.04
N GLY A 114 -5.31 3.08 30.68
CA GLY A 114 -4.28 2.18 31.18
C GLY A 114 -3.25 1.71 30.13
N TRP A 115 -3.45 1.97 28.83
CA TRP A 115 -2.54 1.48 27.78
C TRP A 115 -1.56 2.53 27.27
N LYS A 116 -1.73 3.79 27.69
CA LYS A 116 -1.05 4.95 27.10
C LYS A 116 0.48 4.83 27.09
N GLU A 117 1.10 4.43 28.20
CA GLU A 117 2.57 4.34 28.28
C GLU A 117 3.12 3.25 27.34
N ASP A 118 2.54 2.05 27.39
CA ASP A 118 2.96 0.93 26.55
C ASP A 118 2.72 1.22 25.06
N ALA A 119 1.59 1.86 24.72
CA ALA A 119 1.27 2.24 23.35
C ALA A 119 2.23 3.31 22.80
N LEU A 120 2.69 4.25 23.63
CA LEU A 120 3.70 5.23 23.23
C LEU A 120 5.07 4.57 23.02
N GLU A 121 5.45 3.57 23.82
CA GLU A 121 6.70 2.82 23.60
C GLU A 121 6.61 1.93 22.34
N LEU A 122 5.44 1.35 22.07
CA LEU A 122 5.15 0.70 20.80
C LEU A 122 5.32 1.69 19.63
N ALA A 123 4.76 2.90 19.73
CA ALA A 123 4.90 3.96 18.73
C ALA A 123 6.37 4.27 18.40
N LEU A 124 7.22 4.39 19.43
CA LEU A 124 8.66 4.63 19.26
C LEU A 124 9.37 3.50 18.50
N THR A 125 8.83 2.29 18.58
CA THR A 125 9.39 1.09 17.94
C THR A 125 8.93 0.94 16.50
N VAL A 126 7.66 1.21 16.22
CA VAL A 126 7.03 0.89 14.92
C VAL A 126 7.02 2.07 13.95
N LEU A 127 6.97 3.31 14.42
CA LEU A 127 6.93 4.49 13.56
C LEU A 127 8.35 4.88 13.12
N ARG A 128 8.78 4.43 11.94
CA ARG A 128 10.18 4.50 11.49
C ARG A 128 10.47 5.68 10.57
N THR A 129 9.46 6.17 9.87
CA THR A 129 9.59 7.28 8.91
C THR A 129 8.96 8.57 9.44
N ASP A 130 9.43 9.71 8.93
CA ASP A 130 8.80 11.03 9.11
C ASP A 130 7.31 11.01 8.81
N LYS A 131 6.92 10.41 7.68
CA LYS A 131 5.53 10.32 7.22
C LYS A 131 4.65 9.57 8.21
N GLU A 132 5.12 8.43 8.73
CA GLU A 132 4.39 7.65 9.74
C GLU A 132 4.26 8.41 11.05
N PHE A 133 5.35 9.04 11.50
CA PHE A 133 5.36 9.74 12.78
C PHE A 133 4.54 11.03 12.76
N LEU A 134 4.65 11.85 11.71
CA LEU A 134 3.80 13.03 11.55
C LEU A 134 2.32 12.65 11.33
N MET A 135 2.04 11.52 10.68
CA MET A 135 0.69 10.98 10.58
C MET A 135 0.16 10.51 11.96
N PHE A 136 1.01 9.91 12.79
CA PHE A 136 0.66 9.59 14.17
C PHE A 136 0.34 10.86 14.96
N CYS A 137 1.17 11.91 14.88
CA CYS A 137 0.88 13.20 15.50
C CYS A 137 -0.48 13.74 15.04
N LYS A 138 -0.74 13.73 13.73
CA LYS A 138 -2.03 14.13 13.17
C LYS A 138 -3.20 13.42 13.85
N PHE A 139 -3.19 12.09 13.89
CA PHE A 139 -4.26 11.31 14.52
C PHE A 139 -4.32 11.46 16.04
N SER A 140 -3.20 11.78 16.67
CA SER A 140 -3.11 11.97 18.12
C SER A 140 -3.75 13.27 18.58
N TYR A 141 -3.73 14.31 17.72
CA TYR A 141 -4.18 15.66 18.06
C TYR A 141 -5.46 16.09 17.35
N GLU A 142 -5.77 15.54 16.17
CA GLU A 142 -6.96 15.95 15.39
C GLU A 142 -8.17 15.00 15.57
N ILE A 143 -7.97 13.78 16.06
CA ILE A 143 -9.06 12.80 16.23
C ILE A 143 -9.39 12.65 17.71
N LEU A 144 -10.63 12.98 18.08
CA LEU A 144 -11.12 12.88 19.46
C LEU A 144 -11.44 11.43 19.90
N PRO A 145 -11.17 11.06 21.16
CA PRO A 145 -10.47 11.87 22.16
C PRO A 145 -9.00 12.06 21.78
N ASP A 146 -8.46 13.27 21.97
CA ASP A 146 -7.04 13.49 21.71
C ASP A 146 -6.16 12.87 22.81
N ILE A 147 -4.89 12.63 22.50
CA ILE A 147 -3.93 12.05 23.46
C ILE A 147 -3.38 13.15 24.40
N GLY A 148 -3.60 14.43 24.08
CA GLY A 148 -3.05 15.58 24.77
C GLY A 148 -1.54 15.78 24.58
N THR A 149 -1.00 16.81 25.22
CA THR A 149 0.42 17.24 25.11
C THR A 149 1.22 16.97 26.39
N GLY A 150 0.76 16.04 27.21
CA GLY A 150 1.36 15.75 28.53
C GLY A 150 2.81 15.22 28.47
N PRO A 151 3.47 15.10 29.63
CA PRO A 151 4.90 14.76 29.72
C PRO A 151 5.31 13.47 28.98
N LEU A 152 4.46 12.44 28.98
CA LEU A 152 4.73 11.18 28.27
C LEU A 152 4.80 11.37 26.75
N VAL A 153 3.90 12.18 26.18
CA VAL A 153 3.87 12.47 24.73
C VAL A 153 5.07 13.32 24.34
N ALA A 154 5.41 14.34 25.15
CA ALA A 154 6.62 15.13 24.94
C ALA A 154 7.89 14.25 25.03
N LYS A 155 7.95 13.29 25.96
CA LYS A 155 9.04 12.31 26.09
C LYS A 155 9.15 11.43 24.85
N LEU A 156 8.04 10.91 24.33
CA LEU A 156 8.02 10.14 23.08
C LEU A 156 8.62 10.95 21.93
N ILE A 157 8.12 12.17 21.73
CA ILE A 157 8.57 13.02 20.62
C ILE A 157 10.07 13.30 20.71
N ARG A 158 10.58 13.67 21.90
CA ARG A 158 12.03 13.85 22.11
C ARG A 158 12.81 12.59 21.77
N LYS A 159 12.43 11.44 22.33
CA LYS A 159 13.10 10.16 22.07
C LYS A 159 13.13 9.84 20.58
N TRP A 160 12.02 10.05 19.87
CA TRP A 160 11.92 9.73 18.45
C TRP A 160 12.90 10.52 17.58
N TYR A 161 13.01 11.84 17.79
CA TYR A 161 13.99 12.66 17.07
C TYR A 161 15.44 12.36 17.48
N LEU A 162 15.69 12.14 18.79
CA LEU A 162 17.04 11.94 19.31
C LEU A 162 17.61 10.55 18.99
N LYS A 163 16.77 9.55 18.75
CA LYS A 163 17.19 8.20 18.32
C LYS A 163 17.75 8.18 16.90
N ARG A 164 17.44 9.18 16.07
CA ARG A 164 17.81 9.21 14.66
C ARG A 164 19.24 9.68 14.45
N HIS A 165 19.82 9.22 13.35
CA HIS A 165 21.05 9.78 12.83
C HIS A 165 20.84 11.24 12.43
N TYR A 166 21.85 12.08 12.61
CA TYR A 166 21.72 13.51 12.31
C TYR A 166 21.50 13.77 10.82
N TRP A 167 22.11 12.99 9.91
CA TRP A 167 21.83 13.08 8.47
C TRP A 167 20.37 12.79 8.10
N GLU A 168 19.72 11.82 8.76
CA GLU A 168 18.28 11.61 8.55
C GLU A 168 17.48 12.85 8.97
N LEU A 169 17.89 13.52 10.05
CA LEU A 169 17.23 14.74 10.50
C LEU A 169 17.42 15.88 9.50
N VAL A 170 18.64 16.06 8.99
CA VAL A 170 18.97 17.02 7.92
C VAL A 170 18.09 16.80 6.70
N GLU A 171 18.00 15.57 6.19
CA GLU A 171 17.12 15.23 5.05
C GLU A 171 15.65 15.57 5.33
N MET A 172 15.12 15.16 6.49
CA MET A 172 13.72 15.42 6.86
C MET A 172 13.41 16.92 6.89
N VAL A 173 14.27 17.73 7.51
CA VAL A 173 13.96 19.16 7.75
C VAL A 173 14.24 20.03 6.52
N SER A 174 15.13 19.60 5.63
CA SER A 174 15.52 20.33 4.42
C SER A 174 14.67 19.97 3.20
N GLU A 175 14.36 18.69 3.01
CA GLU A 175 13.61 18.22 1.84
C GLU A 175 12.11 18.08 2.09
N ARG A 176 11.71 17.66 3.29
CA ARG A 176 10.32 17.33 3.62
C ARG A 176 9.89 17.97 4.94
N PRO A 177 9.93 19.31 5.04
CA PRO A 177 9.68 20.01 6.31
C PRO A 177 8.28 19.76 6.88
N SER A 178 7.32 19.35 6.04
CA SER A 178 5.96 19.02 6.45
C SER A 178 5.39 17.81 5.71
N CYS A 179 4.52 17.08 6.39
CA CYS A 179 3.74 15.97 5.86
C CYS A 179 2.30 16.04 6.40
N TYR A 180 1.31 15.89 5.52
CA TYR A 180 -0.12 15.77 5.90
C TYR A 180 -0.67 16.92 6.78
N GLY A 181 -0.15 18.12 6.59
CA GLY A 181 -0.53 19.33 7.34
C GLY A 181 0.25 19.55 8.64
N TRP A 182 1.17 18.64 9.00
CA TRP A 182 2.03 18.76 10.18
C TRP A 182 3.47 19.04 9.77
N CYS A 183 4.12 19.98 10.44
CA CYS A 183 5.52 20.32 10.21
C CYS A 183 6.42 19.77 11.31
N HIS A 184 7.64 19.36 10.95
CA HIS A 184 8.66 18.96 11.92
C HIS A 184 8.92 20.08 12.94
N LYS A 185 8.95 21.33 12.46
CA LYS A 185 9.06 22.56 13.26
C LYS A 185 8.08 22.58 14.44
N ASP A 186 6.80 22.31 14.17
CA ASP A 186 5.74 22.44 15.19
C ASP A 186 5.86 21.33 16.23
N VAL A 187 6.12 20.10 15.79
CA VAL A 187 6.28 18.93 16.67
C VAL A 187 7.53 19.07 17.55
N ILE A 188 8.64 19.57 16.99
CA ILE A 188 9.88 19.82 17.72
C ILE A 188 9.67 20.90 18.79
N ARG A 189 9.00 22.00 18.44
CA ARG A 189 8.68 23.08 19.39
C ARG A 189 7.76 22.59 20.50
N LEU A 190 6.73 21.82 20.15
CA LEU A 190 5.76 21.27 21.09
C LEU A 190 6.43 20.45 22.20
N ALA A 191 7.37 19.59 21.82
CA ALA A 191 8.08 18.75 22.78
C ALA A 191 9.33 19.41 23.36
N LYS A 192 9.72 20.61 22.92
CA LYS A 192 10.99 21.28 23.29
C LYS A 192 12.18 20.34 23.08
N VAL A 193 12.30 19.77 21.88
CA VAL A 193 13.40 18.84 21.56
C VAL A 193 14.72 19.61 21.51
N ASN A 194 15.73 19.11 22.22
CA ASN A 194 17.10 19.61 22.22
C ASN A 194 18.09 18.44 22.23
N SER A 195 19.32 18.68 21.76
CA SER A 195 20.38 17.68 21.65
C SER A 195 21.68 18.27 22.18
N SER A 196 22.47 17.49 22.91
CA SER A 196 23.84 17.84 23.31
C SER A 196 24.86 17.61 22.20
N CYS A 197 24.54 16.79 21.19
CA CYS A 197 25.36 16.62 19.99
C CYS A 197 25.20 17.83 19.06
N PRO A 198 26.29 18.57 18.73
CA PRO A 198 26.23 19.79 17.91
C PRO A 198 25.63 19.58 16.52
N LEU A 199 26.05 18.52 15.79
CA LEU A 199 25.51 18.17 14.47
C LEU A 199 23.97 18.09 14.46
N ARG A 200 23.40 17.37 15.44
CA ARG A 200 21.95 17.23 15.55
C ARG A 200 21.30 18.53 16.05
N ALA A 201 21.96 19.26 16.94
CA ALA A 201 21.45 20.51 17.48
C ALA A 201 21.35 21.59 16.39
N ALA A 202 22.32 21.66 15.47
CA ALA A 202 22.28 22.51 14.28
C ALA A 202 21.08 22.17 13.37
N ALA A 203 20.84 20.89 13.09
CA ALA A 203 19.69 20.45 12.30
C ALA A 203 18.34 20.80 12.99
N ILE A 204 18.25 20.65 14.31
CA ILE A 204 17.06 21.07 15.09
C ILE A 204 16.87 22.59 15.01
N ALA A 205 17.95 23.37 15.14
CA ALA A 205 17.90 24.83 15.02
C ALA A 205 17.41 25.27 13.64
N TYR A 206 17.92 24.64 12.58
CA TYR A 206 17.46 24.86 11.21
C TYR A 206 15.96 24.54 11.05
N ALA A 207 15.48 23.42 11.61
CA ALA A 207 14.06 23.08 11.56
C ALA A 207 13.17 24.13 12.23
N ILE A 208 13.63 24.74 13.33
CA ILE A 208 12.87 25.70 14.13
C ILE A 208 12.86 27.09 13.51
N GLY A 209 14.00 27.57 13.01
CA GLY A 209 14.22 28.96 12.62
C GLY A 209 15.00 29.17 11.32
N GLY A 210 15.20 28.11 10.53
CA GLY A 210 15.91 28.17 9.26
C GLY A 210 17.42 28.37 9.41
N ALA A 211 18.07 28.70 8.28
CA ALA A 211 19.51 28.92 8.21
C ALA A 211 19.97 30.07 9.15
N GLU A 212 19.16 31.12 9.31
CA GLU A 212 19.46 32.25 10.19
C GLU A 212 19.71 31.81 11.64
N LEU A 213 18.74 31.11 12.24
CA LEU A 213 18.84 30.64 13.62
C LEU A 213 19.97 29.60 13.78
N MET A 214 20.14 28.71 12.80
CA MET A 214 21.22 27.72 12.79
C MET A 214 22.60 28.41 12.80
N ASN A 215 22.83 29.36 11.89
CA ASN A 215 24.11 30.06 11.76
C ASN A 215 24.40 30.94 12.99
N GLN A 216 23.38 31.56 13.58
CA GLN A 216 23.53 32.33 14.81
C GLN A 216 24.10 31.48 15.97
N MET A 217 23.66 30.22 16.10
CA MET A 217 24.05 29.35 17.21
C MET A 217 25.26 28.46 16.91
N TYR A 218 25.40 28.00 15.66
CA TYR A 218 26.36 26.95 15.28
C TYR A 218 27.23 27.32 14.07
N GLY A 219 27.09 28.53 13.51
CA GLY A 219 27.80 28.93 12.28
C GLY A 219 29.32 28.90 12.38
N ASN A 220 29.87 29.01 13.59
CA ASN A 220 31.30 28.95 13.88
C ASN A 220 31.68 27.73 14.73
N ASP A 221 30.80 26.74 14.86
CA ASP A 221 31.05 25.52 15.63
C ASP A 221 31.68 24.45 14.72
N GLU A 222 32.98 24.19 14.91
CA GLU A 222 33.73 23.18 14.16
C GLU A 222 33.10 21.78 14.23
N GLN A 223 32.41 21.46 15.35
CA GLN A 223 31.75 20.15 15.49
C GLN A 223 30.43 20.06 14.72
N ALA A 224 29.88 21.20 14.27
CA ALA A 224 28.64 21.26 13.49
C ALA A 224 28.87 21.62 12.01
N GLU A 225 30.12 21.89 11.62
CA GLU A 225 30.52 22.44 10.32
C GLU A 225 29.87 21.70 9.15
N GLU A 226 29.97 20.37 9.08
CA GLU A 226 29.44 19.59 7.95
C GLU A 226 27.92 19.76 7.75
N VAL A 227 27.15 19.87 8.84
CA VAL A 227 25.69 20.04 8.79
C VAL A 227 25.35 21.47 8.42
N VAL A 228 26.07 22.43 8.98
CA VAL A 228 25.89 23.87 8.73
C VAL A 228 26.19 24.18 7.26
N GLU A 229 27.32 23.70 6.74
CA GLU A 229 27.71 23.86 5.34
C GLU A 229 26.67 23.25 4.39
N HIS A 230 26.26 22.01 4.67
CA HIS A 230 25.26 21.33 3.85
C HIS A 230 23.92 22.08 3.81
N LEU A 231 23.40 22.48 4.97
CA LEU A 231 22.10 23.17 5.05
C LEU A 231 22.14 24.59 4.46
N ASN A 232 23.26 25.31 4.63
CA ASN A 232 23.47 26.59 3.97
C ASN A 232 23.52 26.44 2.45
N ARG A 233 24.15 25.37 1.95
CA ARG A 233 24.18 25.06 0.52
C ARG A 233 22.79 24.76 -0.03
N VAL A 234 22.00 23.96 0.69
CA VAL A 234 20.59 23.71 0.32
C VAL A 234 19.79 25.03 0.27
N GLU A 235 19.99 25.92 1.23
CA GLU A 235 19.30 27.22 1.26
C GLU A 235 19.73 28.14 0.12
N ALA A 236 21.02 28.15 -0.21
CA ALA A 236 21.55 28.85 -1.38
C ALA A 236 20.94 28.31 -2.68
N PHE A 237 20.87 26.98 -2.82
CA PHE A 237 20.27 26.34 -4.00
C PHE A 237 18.78 26.66 -4.18
N LYS A 238 18.01 26.74 -3.09
CA LYS A 238 16.59 27.17 -3.16
C LYS A 238 16.45 28.56 -3.80
N SER A 239 17.45 29.43 -3.64
CA SER A 239 17.47 30.78 -4.19
C SER A 239 18.12 30.88 -5.57
N GLU A 240 18.70 29.80 -6.11
CA GLU A 240 19.35 29.79 -7.42
C GLU A 240 18.34 29.97 -8.56
N THR A 241 18.70 30.74 -9.58
CA THR A 241 17.84 31.01 -10.74
C THR A 241 18.47 30.62 -12.07
N ASP A 242 19.79 30.39 -12.09
CA ASP A 242 20.54 29.96 -13.27
C ASP A 242 20.38 28.44 -13.52
N PRO A 243 19.77 28.02 -14.64
CA PRO A 243 19.59 26.61 -14.96
C PRO A 243 20.88 25.83 -15.16
N ASP A 244 21.95 26.44 -15.66
CA ASP A 244 23.20 25.73 -15.95
C ASP A 244 23.99 25.47 -14.66
N LYS A 245 24.02 26.45 -13.74
CA LYS A 245 24.54 26.24 -12.37
C LYS A 245 23.71 25.19 -11.62
N ALA A 246 22.39 25.27 -11.72
CA ALA A 246 21.52 24.31 -11.04
C ALA A 246 21.75 22.87 -11.51
N VAL A 247 21.99 22.65 -12.81
CA VAL A 247 22.32 21.31 -13.35
C VAL A 247 23.62 20.76 -12.76
N ILE A 248 24.66 21.59 -12.66
CA ILE A 248 25.94 21.21 -12.04
C ILE A 248 25.72 20.84 -10.58
N GLU A 249 24.98 21.67 -9.85
CA GLU A 249 24.74 21.49 -8.42
C GLU A 249 23.91 20.24 -8.13
N ILE A 250 22.86 19.97 -8.91
CA ILE A 250 22.07 18.73 -8.82
C ILE A 250 22.97 17.51 -9.02
N GLY A 251 23.84 17.54 -10.03
CA GLY A 251 24.75 16.43 -10.32
C GLY A 251 25.80 16.18 -9.23
N ALA A 252 26.26 17.23 -8.54
CA ALA A 252 27.30 17.13 -7.53
C ALA A 252 26.76 16.86 -6.10
N TYR A 253 25.56 17.35 -5.76
CA TYR A 253 25.04 17.33 -4.38
C TYR A 253 23.65 16.68 -4.26
N LEU A 254 23.18 16.00 -5.30
CA LEU A 254 21.95 15.19 -5.31
C LEU A 254 20.68 15.94 -4.90
N HIS A 255 20.60 17.26 -5.14
CA HIS A 255 19.40 18.05 -4.87
C HIS A 255 18.17 17.47 -5.54
N THR A 256 17.10 17.28 -4.78
CA THR A 256 15.87 16.66 -5.25
C THR A 256 14.90 17.69 -5.82
N ILE A 257 13.78 17.22 -6.37
CA ILE A 257 12.71 18.12 -6.83
C ILE A 257 12.14 18.98 -5.70
N ASN A 258 12.23 18.52 -4.45
CA ASN A 258 11.66 19.21 -3.29
C ASN A 258 12.51 20.41 -2.85
N THR A 259 13.82 20.37 -3.11
CA THR A 259 14.73 21.49 -2.85
C THR A 259 14.85 22.45 -4.04
N THR A 260 14.35 22.06 -5.22
CA THR A 260 14.41 22.87 -6.44
C THR A 260 13.24 23.86 -6.51
N ASN A 261 13.53 25.15 -6.72
CA ASN A 261 12.48 26.17 -6.83
C ASN A 261 11.67 26.12 -8.14
N MET A 262 10.52 26.78 -8.13
CA MET A 262 9.56 26.75 -9.22
C MET A 262 10.06 27.34 -10.54
N THR A 263 10.98 28.31 -10.48
CA THR A 263 11.59 28.95 -11.66
C THR A 263 12.46 27.95 -12.41
N LEU A 264 13.38 27.30 -11.70
CA LEU A 264 14.25 26.25 -12.26
C LEU A 264 13.44 25.07 -12.80
N LEU A 265 12.34 24.70 -12.14
CA LEU A 265 11.47 23.62 -12.60
C LEU A 265 10.79 23.91 -13.96
N GLN A 266 10.79 25.15 -14.47
CA GLN A 266 10.34 25.43 -15.84
C GLN A 266 11.36 25.00 -16.91
N ASN A 267 12.60 24.74 -16.53
CA ASN A 267 13.68 24.47 -17.47
C ASN A 267 13.85 22.97 -17.76
N ARG A 268 13.92 22.62 -19.05
CA ARG A 268 14.08 21.23 -19.52
C ARG A 268 15.41 20.60 -19.09
N LYS A 269 16.52 21.36 -19.08
CA LYS A 269 17.85 20.86 -18.67
C LYS A 269 17.86 20.44 -17.21
N VAL A 270 17.26 21.26 -16.34
CA VAL A 270 17.09 20.96 -14.90
C VAL A 270 16.32 19.65 -14.71
N TRP A 271 15.23 19.45 -15.46
CA TRP A 271 14.50 18.19 -15.40
C TRP A 271 15.33 16.97 -15.85
N LYS A 272 16.19 17.11 -16.86
CA LYS A 272 17.09 16.01 -17.25
C LYS A 272 18.04 15.63 -16.11
N ALA A 273 18.62 16.62 -15.43
CA ALA A 273 19.47 16.38 -14.27
C ALA A 273 18.69 15.66 -13.16
N LEU A 274 17.52 16.18 -12.78
CA LEU A 274 16.65 15.58 -11.76
C LEU A 274 16.24 14.14 -12.11
N ILE A 275 15.82 13.86 -13.35
CA ILE A 275 15.40 12.52 -13.78
C ILE A 275 16.51 11.48 -13.61
N SER A 276 17.77 11.86 -13.78
CA SER A 276 18.91 10.93 -13.73
C SER A 276 19.07 10.27 -12.36
N GLN A 277 18.74 11.00 -11.29
CA GLN A 277 18.81 10.54 -9.90
C GLN A 277 17.46 10.10 -9.32
N MET A 278 16.34 10.51 -9.92
CA MET A 278 14.98 10.28 -9.40
C MET A 278 14.64 8.78 -9.35
N ASP A 279 14.10 8.30 -8.24
CA ASP A 279 13.57 6.94 -8.19
C ASP A 279 12.36 6.77 -9.14
N LEU A 280 12.03 5.53 -9.51
CA LEU A 280 10.94 5.27 -10.47
C LEU A 280 9.56 5.59 -9.90
N VAL A 281 9.35 5.47 -8.58
CA VAL A 281 8.05 5.77 -7.98
C VAL A 281 7.76 7.27 -8.11
N GLU A 282 8.76 8.10 -7.83
CA GLU A 282 8.71 9.53 -8.01
C GLU A 282 8.62 9.92 -9.48
N LEU A 283 9.47 9.37 -10.35
CA LEU A 283 9.46 9.68 -11.78
C LEU A 283 8.09 9.43 -12.41
N LEU A 284 7.48 8.27 -12.12
CA LEU A 284 6.14 7.94 -12.62
C LEU A 284 5.07 8.88 -12.06
N ALA A 285 5.19 9.32 -10.81
CA ALA A 285 4.29 10.33 -10.24
C ALA A 285 4.45 11.70 -10.93
N ARG A 286 5.64 12.01 -11.46
CA ARG A 286 5.94 13.27 -12.18
C ARG A 286 5.76 13.21 -13.69
N LEU A 287 5.61 12.03 -14.30
CA LEU A 287 5.33 11.88 -15.75
C LEU A 287 4.18 12.78 -16.25
N PRO A 288 3.03 12.89 -15.56
CA PRO A 288 1.96 13.81 -15.98
C PRO A 288 2.41 15.27 -16.01
N THR A 289 3.26 15.69 -15.07
CA THR A 289 3.82 17.04 -15.00
C THR A 289 4.77 17.30 -16.15
N ILE A 290 5.69 16.37 -16.44
CA ILE A 290 6.61 16.44 -17.58
C ILE A 290 5.84 16.60 -18.89
N ARG A 291 4.78 15.81 -19.07
CA ARG A 291 3.89 15.91 -20.24
C ARG A 291 3.14 17.25 -20.29
N LYS A 292 2.57 17.71 -19.16
CA LYS A 292 1.82 18.98 -19.08
C LYS A 292 2.70 20.19 -19.40
N ARG A 293 3.97 20.16 -19.00
CA ARG A 293 4.96 21.21 -19.30
C ARG A 293 5.48 21.17 -20.74
N GLY A 294 5.08 20.19 -21.55
CA GLY A 294 5.46 20.12 -22.96
C GLY A 294 6.92 19.70 -23.21
N PHE A 295 7.63 19.18 -22.20
CA PHE A 295 9.05 18.82 -22.35
C PHE A 295 9.33 17.68 -23.33
N LEU A 296 8.31 16.87 -23.62
CA LEU A 296 8.41 15.76 -24.56
C LEU A 296 8.41 16.23 -26.02
N ARG A 297 8.05 17.49 -26.30
CA ARG A 297 7.91 18.01 -27.66
C ARG A 297 8.98 19.06 -27.96
N CYS A 298 9.43 19.08 -29.20
CA CYS A 298 10.19 20.21 -29.73
C CYS A 298 9.23 21.39 -29.95
N PRO A 299 9.47 22.57 -29.36
CA PRO A 299 8.58 23.73 -29.51
C PRO A 299 8.43 24.17 -30.98
N VAL A 300 9.48 24.01 -31.79
CA VAL A 300 9.54 24.50 -33.18
C VAL A 300 9.01 23.46 -34.18
N LEU A 301 9.36 22.19 -34.00
CA LEU A 301 9.08 21.13 -34.99
C LEU A 301 7.79 20.36 -34.73
N TYR A 302 7.16 20.58 -33.57
CA TYR A 302 5.99 19.82 -33.09
C TYR A 302 6.20 18.28 -33.06
N SER A 303 7.43 17.81 -33.22
CA SER A 303 7.88 16.42 -33.11
C SER A 303 8.24 16.07 -31.67
N TRP A 304 8.49 14.79 -31.41
CA TRP A 304 9.05 14.34 -30.13
C TRP A 304 10.49 14.86 -29.97
N ASP A 305 10.85 15.23 -28.75
CA ASP A 305 12.19 15.76 -28.45
C ASP A 305 13.24 14.62 -28.53
N PRO A 306 14.24 14.71 -29.43
CA PRO A 306 15.19 13.64 -29.68
C PRO A 306 16.24 13.45 -28.57
N HIS A 307 16.30 14.34 -27.58
CA HIS A 307 17.27 14.27 -26.48
C HIS A 307 16.63 14.08 -25.12
N PHE A 308 15.40 14.55 -24.92
CA PHE A 308 14.66 14.42 -23.69
C PHE A 308 13.91 13.08 -23.61
N VAL A 309 13.29 12.65 -24.73
CA VAL A 309 12.56 11.39 -24.76
C VAL A 309 13.49 10.19 -24.51
N PRO A 310 14.63 10.04 -25.21
CA PRO A 310 15.56 8.93 -24.92
C PRO A 310 16.07 8.95 -23.48
N HIS A 311 16.46 10.12 -22.96
CA HIS A 311 16.92 10.26 -21.56
C HIS A 311 15.87 9.81 -20.54
N LEU A 312 14.60 10.10 -20.79
CA LEU A 312 13.50 9.61 -19.97
C LEU A 312 13.34 8.10 -20.10
N CYS A 313 13.39 7.56 -21.33
CA CYS A 313 13.29 6.13 -21.59
C CYS A 313 14.44 5.35 -20.91
N ASP A 314 15.68 5.85 -20.99
CA ASP A 314 16.85 5.24 -20.35
C ASP A 314 16.64 5.08 -18.83
N ARG A 315 16.09 6.10 -18.17
CA ARG A 315 15.77 6.00 -16.75
C ARG A 315 14.65 5.00 -16.46
N LEU A 316 13.58 5.02 -17.26
CA LEU A 316 12.46 4.08 -17.11
C LEU A 316 12.90 2.63 -17.31
N GLU A 317 13.78 2.37 -18.27
CA GLU A 317 14.28 1.04 -18.59
C GLU A 317 15.42 0.57 -17.67
N SER A 318 16.03 1.46 -16.89
CA SER A 318 17.16 1.12 -16.03
C SER A 318 16.81 0.02 -15.02
N LEU A 319 17.50 -1.14 -15.14
CA LEU A 319 17.35 -2.23 -14.18
C LEU A 319 17.76 -1.81 -12.77
N GLY A 320 18.81 -0.99 -12.64
CA GLY A 320 19.23 -0.42 -11.36
C GLY A 320 18.12 0.40 -10.71
N ALA A 321 17.45 1.26 -11.49
CA ALA A 321 16.33 2.06 -10.99
C ALA A 321 15.13 1.18 -10.58
N VAL A 322 14.83 0.12 -11.34
CA VAL A 322 13.77 -0.86 -11.01
C VAL A 322 14.03 -1.53 -9.66
N LEU A 323 15.25 -1.99 -9.43
CA LEU A 323 15.64 -2.68 -8.20
C LEU A 323 15.70 -1.74 -6.99
N GLN A 324 16.31 -0.56 -7.16
CA GLN A 324 16.44 0.43 -6.08
C GLN A 324 15.07 0.94 -5.61
N SER A 325 14.17 1.25 -6.55
CA SER A 325 12.85 1.81 -6.24
C SER A 325 11.87 0.77 -5.69
N LYS A 326 12.18 -0.53 -5.84
CA LYS A 326 11.28 -1.66 -5.53
C LYS A 326 9.87 -1.43 -6.06
N ILE A 327 9.77 -0.89 -7.28
CA ILE A 327 8.50 -0.54 -7.88
C ILE A 327 7.61 -1.78 -8.05
N ARG A 328 6.35 -1.66 -7.64
CA ARG A 328 5.37 -2.74 -7.72
C ARG A 328 4.94 -2.99 -9.17
N PRO A 329 4.81 -4.26 -9.61
CA PRO A 329 4.31 -4.58 -10.95
C PRO A 329 2.94 -3.97 -11.26
N SER A 330 2.02 -4.02 -10.30
CA SER A 330 0.69 -3.38 -10.38
C SER A 330 0.79 -1.87 -10.65
N ARG A 331 1.69 -1.15 -9.95
CA ARG A 331 1.95 0.29 -10.17
C ARG A 331 2.43 0.55 -11.60
N SER A 332 3.37 -0.24 -12.08
CA SER A 332 3.90 -0.11 -13.44
C SER A 332 2.86 -0.42 -14.51
N CYS A 333 2.00 -1.42 -14.27
CA CYS A 333 0.86 -1.72 -15.14
C CYS A 333 -0.10 -0.53 -15.24
N ILE A 334 -0.44 0.10 -14.11
CA ILE A 334 -1.30 1.28 -14.07
C ILE A 334 -0.70 2.40 -14.91
N GLU A 335 0.59 2.72 -14.77
CA GLU A 335 1.20 3.83 -15.49
C GLU A 335 1.41 3.53 -16.98
N HIS A 336 1.74 2.29 -17.36
CA HIS A 336 1.75 1.84 -18.75
C HIS A 336 0.37 2.01 -19.41
N GLN A 337 -0.68 1.49 -18.77
CA GLN A 337 -2.05 1.59 -19.29
C GLN A 337 -2.56 3.04 -19.28
N ARG A 338 -2.17 3.83 -18.28
CA ARG A 338 -2.45 5.28 -18.25
C ARG A 338 -1.79 6.02 -19.41
N TRP A 339 -0.59 5.61 -19.83
CA TRP A 339 0.10 6.18 -20.97
C TRP A 339 -0.58 5.78 -22.29
N LYS A 340 -0.82 4.48 -22.46
CA LYS A 340 -1.48 3.87 -23.64
C LYS A 340 -2.89 4.42 -23.88
N ASN A 341 -3.74 4.37 -22.85
CA ASN A 341 -5.19 4.53 -22.98
C ASN A 341 -5.69 5.94 -22.67
N LYS A 342 -4.81 6.94 -22.56
CA LYS A 342 -5.23 8.34 -22.42
C LYS A 342 -5.68 8.92 -23.77
N SER A 343 -6.68 8.27 -24.37
CA SER A 343 -7.48 8.76 -25.50
C SER A 343 -8.81 9.37 -25.00
N GLU A 344 -9.54 10.01 -25.91
CA GLU A 344 -10.70 10.90 -25.70
C GLU A 344 -11.76 10.40 -24.70
N ARG A 345 -11.92 9.08 -24.52
CA ARG A 345 -12.94 8.45 -23.66
C ARG A 345 -12.89 8.88 -22.18
N PHE A 346 -11.71 9.26 -21.68
CA PHE A 346 -11.50 9.70 -20.28
C PHE A 346 -11.20 11.20 -20.16
N CYS A 347 -11.02 11.88 -21.28
CA CYS A 347 -10.83 13.31 -21.38
C CYS A 347 -11.99 13.88 -22.21
N LYS A 348 -13.21 13.90 -21.65
CA LYS A 348 -14.44 14.42 -22.30
C LYS A 348 -14.30 15.85 -22.88
N GLN A 349 -13.21 16.55 -22.60
CA GLN A 349 -12.92 17.93 -22.99
C GLN A 349 -11.91 18.07 -24.15
N LEU A 350 -11.35 16.99 -24.71
CA LEU A 350 -10.39 17.08 -25.81
C LEU A 350 -10.99 16.49 -27.09
N SER A 351 -11.22 17.33 -28.09
CA SER A 351 -11.81 16.97 -29.39
C SER A 351 -10.89 16.13 -30.30
N ARG A 352 -9.65 15.85 -29.87
CA ARG A 352 -8.67 14.96 -30.52
C ARG A 352 -7.79 14.27 -29.45
N PRO A 353 -7.46 12.97 -29.58
CA PRO A 353 -6.52 12.32 -28.68
C PRO A 353 -5.12 12.92 -28.91
N LYS A 354 -4.42 13.29 -27.84
CA LYS A 354 -3.01 13.72 -27.98
C LYS A 354 -2.18 12.50 -28.39
N PRO A 355 -1.24 12.62 -29.36
CA PRO A 355 -0.45 11.48 -29.81
C PRO A 355 0.35 10.89 -28.64
N VAL A 356 0.45 9.56 -28.61
CA VAL A 356 1.27 8.82 -27.65
C VAL A 356 2.68 8.68 -28.24
N ASN A 357 3.71 8.79 -27.40
CA ASN A 357 5.07 8.49 -27.82
C ASN A 357 5.30 6.99 -27.60
N GLU A 358 5.57 6.27 -28.69
CA GLU A 358 5.74 4.81 -28.68
C GLU A 358 7.01 4.37 -27.95
N ASP A 359 8.08 5.17 -27.98
CA ASP A 359 9.31 4.85 -27.25
C ASP A 359 9.09 4.82 -25.74
N ILE A 360 8.38 5.82 -25.20
CA ILE A 360 8.01 5.87 -23.79
C ILE A 360 7.04 4.73 -23.45
N LEU A 361 6.11 4.39 -24.34
CA LEU A 361 5.20 3.27 -24.13
C LEU A 361 5.98 1.94 -24.02
N LYS A 362 6.93 1.71 -24.93
CA LYS A 362 7.83 0.56 -24.92
C LYS A 362 8.70 0.54 -23.65
N ALA A 363 9.26 1.69 -23.25
CA ALA A 363 10.06 1.82 -22.04
C ALA A 363 9.26 1.46 -20.78
N LEU A 364 8.02 1.96 -20.66
CA LEU A 364 7.12 1.62 -19.55
C LEU A 364 6.77 0.13 -19.51
N LYS A 365 6.59 -0.50 -20.67
CA LYS A 365 6.33 -1.93 -20.77
C LYS A 365 7.54 -2.76 -20.33
N GLN A 366 8.74 -2.44 -20.82
CA GLN A 366 9.96 -3.11 -20.37
C GLN A 366 10.21 -2.91 -18.87
N GLN A 367 9.93 -1.71 -18.36
CA GLN A 367 9.98 -1.40 -16.93
C GLN A 367 9.05 -2.33 -16.14
N LEU A 368 7.80 -2.52 -16.61
CA LEU A 368 6.83 -3.45 -16.02
C LEU A 368 7.31 -4.89 -16.03
N GLU A 369 7.83 -5.38 -17.16
CA GLU A 369 8.36 -6.75 -17.28
C GLU A 369 9.56 -6.99 -16.36
N LYS A 370 10.47 -6.01 -16.25
CA LYS A 370 11.59 -6.03 -15.30
C LYS A 370 11.06 -6.09 -13.85
N ALA A 371 10.02 -5.32 -13.52
CA ALA A 371 9.40 -5.36 -12.19
C ALA A 371 8.73 -6.70 -11.90
N LEU A 372 8.00 -7.29 -12.85
CA LEU A 372 7.40 -8.64 -12.72
C LEU A 372 8.44 -9.73 -12.48
N LYS A 373 9.65 -9.57 -13.02
CA LYS A 373 10.72 -10.56 -12.86
C LYS A 373 11.52 -10.37 -11.57
N LYS A 374 11.66 -9.13 -11.08
CA LYS A 374 12.64 -8.79 -10.03
C LYS A 374 12.05 -8.26 -8.73
N ASN A 375 10.86 -7.68 -8.75
CA ASN A 375 10.27 -6.99 -7.60
C ASN A 375 9.02 -7.71 -7.04
N VAL A 376 8.77 -8.95 -7.48
CA VAL A 376 7.70 -9.79 -6.92
C VAL A 376 8.11 -10.28 -5.54
N ARG A 377 7.17 -10.26 -4.59
CA ARG A 377 7.37 -10.80 -3.25
C ARG A 377 7.36 -12.32 -3.30
N THR A 378 8.41 -12.95 -2.78
CA THR A 378 8.46 -14.41 -2.69
C THR A 378 7.47 -14.93 -1.65
N MET A 379 6.87 -16.07 -1.95
CA MET A 379 5.89 -16.76 -1.11
C MET A 379 6.27 -18.23 -0.99
N THR A 380 6.02 -18.80 0.20
CA THR A 380 6.28 -20.22 0.49
C THR A 380 5.04 -21.09 0.35
N LYS A 381 3.88 -20.47 0.12
CA LYS A 381 2.57 -21.13 0.02
C LYS A 381 2.37 -21.81 -1.34
N ASN A 382 1.56 -22.85 -1.33
CA ASN A 382 1.01 -23.49 -2.53
C ASN A 382 -0.18 -22.67 -3.01
N ILE A 383 -0.09 -22.11 -4.22
CA ILE A 383 -1.04 -21.12 -4.74
C ILE A 383 -1.67 -21.67 -6.01
N THR A 384 -2.99 -21.57 -6.13
CA THR A 384 -3.68 -21.78 -7.40
C THR A 384 -4.35 -20.49 -7.84
N VAL A 385 -3.94 -19.96 -8.97
CA VAL A 385 -4.54 -18.79 -9.63
C VAL A 385 -5.49 -19.28 -10.71
N ILE A 386 -6.73 -18.84 -10.64
CA ILE A 386 -7.80 -19.16 -11.58
C ILE A 386 -8.18 -17.86 -12.29
N VAL A 387 -8.06 -17.82 -13.61
CA VAL A 387 -8.43 -16.66 -14.43
C VAL A 387 -9.69 -16.99 -15.22
N ASP A 388 -10.81 -16.35 -14.90
CA ASP A 388 -12.01 -16.38 -15.73
C ASP A 388 -11.89 -15.33 -16.83
N CYS A 389 -11.73 -15.77 -18.08
CA CYS A 389 -11.57 -14.87 -19.22
C CYS A 389 -12.84 -14.13 -19.61
N HIS A 390 -14.02 -14.53 -19.10
CA HIS A 390 -15.28 -13.89 -19.44
C HIS A 390 -15.24 -12.37 -19.19
N ASP A 391 -15.58 -11.60 -20.23
CA ASP A 391 -15.60 -10.12 -20.26
C ASP A 391 -14.28 -9.39 -19.95
N LEU A 392 -13.13 -10.07 -19.77
CA LEU A 392 -11.89 -9.39 -19.40
C LEU A 392 -11.37 -8.43 -20.49
N SER A 393 -11.40 -8.84 -21.76
CA SER A 393 -10.91 -8.04 -22.88
C SER A 393 -11.85 -6.88 -23.28
N SER A 394 -13.14 -7.02 -22.98
CA SER A 394 -14.17 -6.01 -23.25
C SER A 394 -14.33 -4.99 -22.11
N SER A 395 -13.76 -5.28 -20.94
CA SER A 395 -13.95 -4.50 -19.71
C SER A 395 -12.73 -3.68 -19.30
N TYR A 396 -12.99 -2.64 -18.52
CA TYR A 396 -11.98 -1.84 -17.82
C TYR A 396 -12.13 -2.02 -16.32
N CYS A 397 -11.02 -1.89 -15.60
CA CYS A 397 -11.03 -2.02 -14.15
C CYS A 397 -11.84 -0.90 -13.48
N SER A 398 -12.56 -1.23 -12.40
CA SER A 398 -13.06 -0.22 -11.47
C SER A 398 -11.90 0.50 -10.77
N TYR A 399 -12.20 1.68 -10.20
CA TYR A 399 -11.25 2.66 -9.65
C TYR A 399 -10.26 3.26 -10.67
N LYS A 400 -9.44 2.45 -11.36
CA LYS A 400 -8.55 2.90 -12.45
C LYS A 400 -9.13 2.55 -13.82
N ARG A 401 -10.19 3.26 -14.21
CA ARG A 401 -10.97 3.00 -15.44
C ARG A 401 -10.22 3.04 -16.78
N PHE A 402 -8.95 3.46 -16.78
CA PHE A 402 -8.08 3.43 -17.97
C PHE A 402 -7.23 2.15 -18.05
N VAL A 403 -7.30 1.25 -17.07
CA VAL A 403 -6.63 -0.05 -17.09
C VAL A 403 -7.58 -1.09 -17.68
N GLN A 404 -7.17 -1.78 -18.74
CA GLN A 404 -7.94 -2.90 -19.30
C GLN A 404 -7.90 -4.10 -18.34
N ALA A 405 -9.03 -4.80 -18.19
CA ALA A 405 -9.14 -5.86 -17.19
C ALA A 405 -8.31 -7.10 -17.55
N ASP A 406 -8.17 -7.43 -18.83
CA ASP A 406 -7.24 -8.46 -19.32
C ASP A 406 -5.77 -8.23 -18.90
N MET A 407 -5.28 -7.00 -19.03
CA MET A 407 -3.94 -6.60 -18.60
C MET A 407 -3.78 -6.73 -17.09
N ALA A 408 -4.76 -6.25 -16.31
CA ALA A 408 -4.73 -6.36 -14.86
C ALA A 408 -4.75 -7.82 -14.40
N ALA A 409 -5.55 -8.67 -15.05
CA ALA A 409 -5.59 -10.10 -14.78
C ALA A 409 -4.26 -10.78 -15.12
N ALA A 410 -3.68 -10.51 -16.28
CA ALA A 410 -2.40 -11.05 -16.69
C ALA A 410 -1.26 -10.67 -15.74
N VAL A 411 -1.17 -9.39 -15.35
CA VAL A 411 -0.15 -8.90 -14.40
C VAL A 411 -0.33 -9.55 -13.03
N THR A 412 -1.57 -9.70 -12.55
CA THR A 412 -1.85 -10.35 -11.26
C THR A 412 -1.50 -11.83 -11.30
N ALA A 413 -1.87 -12.55 -12.38
CA ALA A 413 -1.56 -13.95 -12.54
C ALA A 413 -0.04 -14.21 -12.64
N LEU A 414 0.69 -13.41 -13.43
CA LEU A 414 2.14 -13.52 -13.54
C LEU A 414 2.87 -13.11 -12.26
N TYR A 415 2.34 -12.14 -11.50
CA TYR A 415 2.87 -11.83 -10.17
C TYR A 415 2.89 -13.09 -9.30
N PHE A 416 1.78 -13.79 -9.17
CA PHE A 416 1.71 -14.98 -8.31
C PHE A 416 2.43 -16.19 -8.91
N ALA A 417 2.47 -16.32 -10.25
CA ALA A 417 3.29 -17.32 -10.92
C ALA A 417 4.78 -17.16 -10.61
N ASN A 418 5.26 -15.91 -10.47
CA ASN A 418 6.64 -15.60 -10.12
C ASN A 418 6.89 -15.56 -8.60
N ALA A 419 5.83 -15.48 -7.78
CA ALA A 419 5.94 -15.39 -6.32
C ALA A 419 6.31 -16.73 -5.66
N SER A 420 5.81 -17.85 -6.18
CA SER A 420 6.07 -19.20 -5.65
C SER A 420 6.31 -20.18 -6.79
N LYS A 421 7.29 -21.08 -6.61
CA LYS A 421 7.53 -22.17 -7.58
C LYS A 421 6.38 -23.17 -7.62
N ASN A 422 5.58 -23.23 -6.55
CA ASN A 422 4.44 -24.12 -6.41
C ASN A 422 3.12 -23.46 -6.85
N THR A 423 3.19 -22.34 -7.58
CA THR A 423 1.99 -21.72 -8.14
C THR A 423 1.54 -22.46 -9.40
N LYS A 424 0.25 -22.85 -9.42
CA LYS A 424 -0.46 -23.27 -10.62
C LYS A 424 -1.30 -22.11 -11.12
N VAL A 425 -1.26 -21.81 -12.42
CA VAL A 425 -2.15 -20.81 -13.03
C VAL A 425 -3.03 -21.52 -14.06
N VAL A 426 -4.34 -21.39 -13.91
CA VAL A 426 -5.35 -22.03 -14.76
C VAL A 426 -6.20 -20.96 -15.39
N ILE A 427 -6.31 -21.00 -16.71
CA ILE A 427 -7.06 -20.04 -17.52
C ILE A 427 -8.32 -20.72 -18.01
N PHE A 428 -9.48 -20.19 -17.64
CA PHE A 428 -10.80 -20.68 -18.04
C PHE A 428 -11.39 -19.84 -19.16
N LYS A 429 -11.90 -20.53 -20.19
CA LYS A 429 -12.65 -19.98 -21.32
C LYS A 429 -13.96 -20.75 -21.46
N GLY A 430 -14.97 -20.31 -20.71
CA GLY A 430 -16.26 -20.98 -20.63
C GLY A 430 -16.12 -22.35 -19.95
N THR A 431 -16.28 -23.43 -20.71
CA THR A 431 -16.16 -24.80 -20.18
C THR A 431 -14.74 -25.36 -20.23
N ASN A 432 -13.88 -24.78 -21.06
CA ASN A 432 -12.51 -25.26 -21.27
C ASN A 432 -11.55 -24.55 -20.33
N HIS A 433 -10.49 -25.25 -19.91
CA HIS A 433 -9.41 -24.64 -19.15
C HIS A 433 -8.05 -25.14 -19.61
N GLN A 434 -7.02 -24.32 -19.41
CA GLN A 434 -5.63 -24.63 -19.73
C GLN A 434 -4.69 -24.14 -18.63
N TYR A 435 -3.60 -24.88 -18.41
CA TYR A 435 -2.53 -24.46 -17.50
C TYR A 435 -1.58 -23.50 -18.21
N LEU A 436 -1.19 -22.43 -17.51
CA LEU A 436 -0.16 -21.51 -17.98
C LEU A 436 1.19 -22.22 -18.01
N GLN A 437 1.90 -22.11 -19.14
CA GLN A 437 3.25 -22.65 -19.27
C GLN A 437 4.25 -21.76 -18.51
N ARG A 438 5.28 -22.37 -17.94
CA ARG A 438 6.35 -21.59 -17.30
C ARG A 438 7.10 -20.77 -18.35
N GLY A 439 7.36 -19.52 -18.02
CA GLY A 439 8.07 -18.59 -18.91
C GLY A 439 7.19 -17.84 -19.90
N THR A 440 5.86 -18.03 -19.87
CA THR A 440 4.92 -17.24 -20.68
C THR A 440 5.12 -15.75 -20.44
N THR A 441 5.22 -15.00 -21.54
CA THR A 441 5.41 -13.54 -21.49
C THR A 441 4.10 -12.83 -21.17
N LEU A 442 4.20 -11.55 -20.77
CA LEU A 442 3.02 -10.74 -20.48
C LEU A 442 2.09 -10.61 -21.69
N ASP A 443 2.66 -10.39 -22.88
CA ASP A 443 1.87 -10.27 -24.11
C ASP A 443 1.18 -11.57 -24.49
N GLU A 444 1.90 -12.69 -24.42
CA GLU A 444 1.33 -14.01 -24.70
C GLU A 444 0.13 -14.29 -23.80
N LEU A 445 0.24 -13.97 -22.51
CA LEU A 445 -0.86 -14.16 -21.58
C LEU A 445 -2.03 -13.20 -21.86
N VAL A 446 -1.78 -11.92 -22.11
CA VAL A 446 -2.84 -10.96 -22.46
C VAL A 446 -3.57 -11.39 -23.73
N ASN A 447 -2.84 -11.81 -24.77
CA ASN A 447 -3.42 -12.33 -26.00
C ASN A 447 -4.20 -13.63 -25.77
N SER A 448 -3.68 -14.52 -24.92
CA SER A 448 -4.37 -15.75 -24.54
C SER A 448 -5.66 -15.46 -23.77
N ILE A 449 -5.72 -14.42 -22.95
CA ILE A 449 -6.94 -14.02 -22.23
C ILE A 449 -7.95 -13.38 -23.20
N GLY A 450 -7.47 -12.56 -24.15
CA GLY A 450 -8.33 -11.81 -25.06
C GLY A 450 -8.89 -12.60 -26.25
N THR A 451 -8.34 -13.78 -26.56
CA THR A 451 -8.82 -14.65 -27.63
C THR A 451 -9.92 -15.59 -27.15
N ASP A 452 -11.01 -15.73 -27.92
CA ASP A 452 -12.10 -16.69 -27.67
C ASP A 452 -12.72 -16.60 -26.26
N THR A 453 -13.07 -15.40 -25.80
CA THR A 453 -13.93 -15.27 -24.63
C THR A 453 -15.34 -15.72 -25.02
N THR A 454 -15.67 -16.99 -24.72
CA THR A 454 -17.01 -17.56 -24.89
C THR A 454 -18.07 -16.62 -24.30
N ALA A 455 -19.25 -16.55 -24.91
CA ALA A 455 -20.36 -15.69 -24.46
C ALA A 455 -20.94 -16.06 -23.08
N CYS A 456 -20.37 -17.02 -22.34
CA CYS A 456 -20.87 -17.48 -21.06
C CYS A 456 -19.77 -17.46 -19.96
N PRO A 457 -20.12 -17.12 -18.71
CA PRO A 457 -19.20 -17.15 -17.57
C PRO A 457 -18.64 -18.56 -17.30
N SER A 458 -17.42 -18.63 -16.78
CA SER A 458 -16.76 -19.91 -16.47
C SER A 458 -17.14 -20.48 -15.08
N THR A 459 -18.08 -19.84 -14.38
CA THR A 459 -18.47 -20.15 -12.98
C THR A 459 -18.69 -21.63 -12.73
N ARG A 460 -19.45 -22.30 -13.59
CA ARG A 460 -19.74 -23.73 -13.43
C ARG A 460 -18.50 -24.61 -13.60
N ALA A 461 -17.65 -24.32 -14.59
CA ALA A 461 -16.43 -25.06 -14.84
C ALA A 461 -15.41 -24.86 -13.71
N ILE A 462 -15.28 -23.64 -13.21
CA ILE A 462 -14.45 -23.32 -12.04
C ILE A 462 -14.99 -24.03 -10.79
N GLY A 463 -16.31 -24.04 -10.58
CA GLY A 463 -16.94 -24.76 -9.47
C GLY A 463 -16.72 -26.28 -9.52
N PHE A 464 -16.62 -26.86 -10.71
CA PHE A 464 -16.21 -28.26 -10.88
C PHE A 464 -14.72 -28.49 -10.64
N TYR A 465 -13.87 -27.54 -11.06
CA TYR A 465 -12.44 -27.58 -10.78
C TYR A 465 -12.13 -27.51 -9.29
N LEU A 466 -12.89 -26.69 -8.53
CA LEU A 466 -12.76 -26.57 -7.07
C LEU A 466 -13.34 -27.77 -6.30
N ASN A 467 -13.83 -28.81 -6.97
CA ASN A 467 -14.41 -29.97 -6.32
C ASN A 467 -13.31 -30.82 -5.63
N PRO A 468 -13.44 -31.13 -4.32
CA PRO A 468 -12.42 -31.83 -3.54
C PRO A 468 -12.05 -33.23 -4.04
N THR A 469 -12.87 -33.83 -4.92
CA THR A 469 -12.55 -35.10 -5.60
C THR A 469 -11.29 -35.04 -6.47
N GLN A 470 -10.78 -33.85 -6.78
CA GLN A 470 -9.51 -33.67 -7.48
C GLN A 470 -8.35 -33.66 -6.47
N SER A 471 -7.52 -34.70 -6.43
CA SER A 471 -6.39 -34.80 -5.49
C SER A 471 -5.39 -33.64 -5.61
N GLU A 472 -5.26 -33.07 -6.81
CA GLU A 472 -4.33 -31.99 -7.13
C GLU A 472 -4.60 -30.65 -6.43
N ILE A 473 -5.82 -30.44 -5.92
CA ILE A 473 -6.22 -29.16 -5.31
C ILE A 473 -6.13 -29.17 -3.78
N LEU A 474 -6.04 -30.35 -3.15
CA LEU A 474 -6.06 -30.54 -1.70
C LEU A 474 -4.79 -30.08 -0.98
N ASP A 475 -3.71 -29.82 -1.72
CA ASP A 475 -2.45 -29.32 -1.16
C ASP A 475 -2.30 -27.78 -1.24
N ASN A 476 -3.32 -27.06 -1.72
CA ASN A 476 -3.26 -25.61 -1.84
C ASN A 476 -3.53 -24.90 -0.51
N ASP A 477 -2.80 -23.81 -0.28
CA ASP A 477 -3.01 -22.92 0.86
C ASP A 477 -3.83 -21.67 0.47
N LEU A 478 -3.76 -21.25 -0.80
CA LEU A 478 -4.41 -20.06 -1.32
C LEU A 478 -4.95 -20.26 -2.73
N PHE A 479 -6.23 -19.96 -2.92
CA PHE A 479 -6.86 -19.82 -4.23
C PHE A 479 -7.05 -18.34 -4.56
N ILE A 480 -6.71 -17.94 -5.78
CA ILE A 480 -6.89 -16.57 -6.28
C ILE A 480 -7.74 -16.64 -7.54
N VAL A 481 -9.00 -16.24 -7.46
CA VAL A 481 -9.93 -16.24 -8.60
C VAL A 481 -10.00 -14.83 -9.17
N ILE A 482 -9.67 -14.66 -10.45
CA ILE A 482 -9.57 -13.35 -11.11
C ILE A 482 -10.56 -13.31 -12.27
N GLY A 483 -11.35 -12.24 -12.35
CA GLY A 483 -12.34 -12.09 -13.41
C GLY A 483 -12.85 -10.66 -13.52
N ALA A 484 -13.53 -10.36 -14.63
CA ALA A 484 -14.15 -9.06 -14.83
C ALA A 484 -15.27 -8.83 -13.80
N LYS A 485 -16.10 -9.83 -13.59
CA LYS A 485 -17.16 -9.85 -12.58
C LYS A 485 -17.17 -11.23 -11.97
N ILE A 486 -16.95 -11.31 -10.66
CA ILE A 486 -17.04 -12.56 -9.90
C ILE A 486 -18.09 -12.36 -8.83
N ASP A 487 -19.07 -13.27 -8.82
CA ASP A 487 -19.91 -13.45 -7.64
C ASP A 487 -19.35 -14.57 -6.79
N HIS A 488 -18.80 -14.22 -5.61
CA HIS A 488 -18.25 -15.21 -4.69
C HIS A 488 -19.33 -16.15 -4.11
N GLU A 489 -20.61 -15.73 -4.08
CA GLU A 489 -21.70 -16.53 -3.50
C GLU A 489 -21.91 -17.82 -4.28
N ASP A 490 -21.68 -17.78 -5.60
CA ASP A 490 -21.73 -18.94 -6.50
C ASP A 490 -20.72 -20.03 -6.12
N TYR A 491 -19.67 -19.67 -5.37
CA TYR A 491 -18.60 -20.58 -4.98
C TYR A 491 -18.65 -21.00 -3.51
N THR A 492 -19.44 -20.34 -2.65
CA THR A 492 -19.46 -20.56 -1.20
C THR A 492 -19.58 -22.03 -0.82
N LYS A 493 -20.57 -22.73 -1.39
CA LYS A 493 -20.75 -24.17 -1.13
C LYS A 493 -19.53 -25.00 -1.53
N LYS A 494 -18.89 -24.68 -2.66
CA LYS A 494 -17.69 -25.39 -3.13
C LYS A 494 -16.46 -25.10 -2.28
N VAL A 495 -16.34 -23.86 -1.81
CA VAL A 495 -15.31 -23.44 -0.86
C VAL A 495 -15.46 -24.23 0.44
N ASP A 496 -16.68 -24.33 0.97
CA ASP A 496 -16.96 -25.07 2.21
C ASP A 496 -16.72 -26.57 2.06
N ASP A 497 -17.20 -27.17 0.96
CA ASP A 497 -16.95 -28.57 0.65
C ASP A 497 -15.43 -28.85 0.55
N LEU A 498 -14.67 -27.96 -0.11
CA LEU A 498 -13.21 -28.10 -0.21
C LEU A 498 -12.51 -27.97 1.14
N ARG A 499 -12.93 -27.04 2.00
CA ARG A 499 -12.33 -26.84 3.33
C ARG A 499 -12.58 -28.00 4.27
N LYS A 500 -13.73 -28.69 4.15
CA LYS A 500 -14.02 -29.90 4.94
C LYS A 500 -13.05 -31.04 4.61
N GLU A 501 -12.71 -31.20 3.34
CA GLU A 501 -11.83 -32.27 2.86
C GLU A 501 -10.33 -31.89 2.92
N ASN A 502 -10.01 -30.60 2.82
CA ASN A 502 -8.64 -30.09 2.86
C ASN A 502 -8.22 -29.75 4.29
N SER A 503 -7.40 -30.64 4.89
CA SER A 503 -6.83 -30.48 6.23
C SER A 503 -6.06 -29.17 6.48
N ARG A 504 -5.63 -28.46 5.42
CA ARG A 504 -4.89 -27.19 5.54
C ARG A 504 -5.79 -25.96 5.69
N GLY A 505 -7.09 -26.08 5.44
CA GLY A 505 -8.03 -24.94 5.51
C GLY A 505 -7.67 -23.82 4.53
N PRO A 506 -7.84 -24.01 3.21
CA PRO A 506 -7.39 -23.05 2.20
C PRO A 506 -8.12 -21.71 2.30
N LYS A 507 -7.37 -20.64 2.04
CA LYS A 507 -7.89 -19.27 1.89
C LYS A 507 -8.27 -18.97 0.45
N PHE A 508 -9.22 -18.05 0.27
CA PHE A 508 -9.70 -17.63 -1.05
C PHE A 508 -9.61 -16.13 -1.22
N ALA A 509 -9.06 -15.67 -2.35
CA ALA A 509 -9.08 -14.28 -2.78
C ALA A 509 -9.84 -14.17 -4.10
N PHE A 510 -10.97 -13.46 -4.10
CA PHE A 510 -11.76 -13.19 -5.30
C PHE A 510 -11.50 -11.76 -5.80
N CYS A 511 -10.82 -11.68 -6.94
CA CYS A 511 -10.38 -10.45 -7.56
C CYS A 511 -11.40 -9.98 -8.61
N ASN A 512 -12.37 -9.18 -8.18
CA ASN A 512 -13.39 -8.62 -9.06
C ASN A 512 -12.88 -7.31 -9.70
N LEU A 513 -12.30 -7.41 -10.90
CA LEU A 513 -11.66 -6.28 -11.57
C LEU A 513 -12.65 -5.21 -12.03
N GLY A 514 -13.88 -5.58 -12.37
CA GLY A 514 -14.97 -4.67 -12.75
C GLY A 514 -15.61 -3.94 -11.56
N GLY A 515 -15.26 -4.34 -10.34
CA GLY A 515 -15.69 -3.70 -9.11
C GLY A 515 -16.92 -4.37 -8.47
N ILE A 516 -17.01 -4.18 -7.16
CA ILE A 516 -18.10 -4.61 -6.30
C ILE A 516 -18.88 -3.33 -5.89
N PRO A 517 -20.22 -3.33 -5.97
CA PRO A 517 -21.05 -2.24 -5.46
C PRO A 517 -20.78 -1.98 -3.98
N ALA A 518 -20.72 -0.70 -3.58
CA ALA A 518 -20.37 -0.31 -2.21
C ALA A 518 -21.48 -0.59 -1.17
N ASP A 519 -22.71 -0.78 -1.64
CA ASP A 519 -23.91 -1.09 -0.86
C ASP A 519 -24.13 -2.59 -0.65
N ARG A 520 -23.32 -3.44 -1.29
CA ARG A 520 -23.41 -4.90 -1.12
C ARG A 520 -22.82 -5.30 0.23
N SER A 521 -23.64 -5.98 1.03
CA SER A 521 -23.21 -6.62 2.28
C SER A 521 -22.85 -8.08 2.03
N PHE A 522 -21.98 -8.61 2.90
CA PHE A 522 -21.47 -9.97 2.78
C PHE A 522 -21.44 -10.64 4.15
N GLU A 523 -21.70 -11.95 4.18
CA GLU A 523 -21.47 -12.74 5.38
C GLU A 523 -19.97 -12.80 5.68
N TYR A 524 -19.61 -12.61 6.94
CA TYR A 524 -18.20 -12.52 7.32
C TYR A 524 -17.53 -13.89 7.28
N ASP A 525 -16.52 -14.03 6.42
CA ASP A 525 -15.62 -15.18 6.40
C ASP A 525 -14.16 -14.73 6.57
N LYS A 526 -13.51 -15.21 7.64
CA LYS A 526 -12.12 -14.88 7.97
C LYS A 526 -11.12 -15.33 6.90
N ASP A 527 -11.43 -16.36 6.14
CA ASP A 527 -10.57 -17.00 5.15
C ASP A 527 -10.97 -16.65 3.70
N VAL A 528 -11.83 -15.62 3.51
CA VAL A 528 -12.15 -15.04 2.19
C VAL A 528 -11.78 -13.56 2.10
N LEU A 529 -11.09 -13.17 1.04
CA LEU A 529 -10.82 -11.79 0.66
C LEU A 529 -11.51 -11.47 -0.65
N LEU A 530 -12.27 -10.38 -0.71
CA LEU A 530 -12.80 -9.83 -1.96
C LEU A 530 -12.01 -8.56 -2.31
N THR A 531 -11.71 -8.33 -3.59
CA THR A 531 -11.12 -7.06 -4.04
C THR A 531 -12.00 -6.41 -5.09
N SER A 532 -12.27 -5.11 -4.93
CA SER A 532 -13.13 -4.33 -5.82
C SER A 532 -12.30 -3.42 -6.74
N GLY A 533 -12.02 -3.83 -7.97
CA GLY A 533 -11.22 -3.08 -8.94
C GLY A 533 -9.72 -3.41 -8.92
N PHE A 534 -8.89 -2.51 -9.45
CA PHE A 534 -7.44 -2.70 -9.56
C PHE A 534 -6.67 -1.45 -9.13
N ASP A 535 -5.67 -1.63 -8.27
CA ASP A 535 -4.74 -0.58 -7.87
C ASP A 535 -3.31 -1.12 -7.65
N ASP A 536 -2.42 -0.26 -7.18
CA ASP A 536 -1.01 -0.63 -7.02
C ASP A 536 -0.77 -1.58 -5.84
N LYS A 537 -1.77 -1.91 -5.01
CA LYS A 537 -1.59 -2.66 -3.77
C LYS A 537 -2.24 -4.05 -3.78
N ILE A 538 -3.10 -4.31 -4.75
CA ILE A 538 -3.88 -5.56 -4.84
C ILE A 538 -3.04 -6.83 -4.62
N CYS A 539 -1.89 -6.97 -5.28
CA CYS A 539 -1.04 -8.16 -5.13
C CYS A 539 -0.40 -8.26 -3.72
N ASP A 540 -0.01 -7.12 -3.14
CA ASP A 540 0.57 -7.08 -1.80
C ASP A 540 -0.48 -7.41 -0.73
N ILE A 541 -1.73 -6.97 -0.93
CA ILE A 541 -2.85 -7.26 -0.03
C ILE A 541 -3.17 -8.74 -0.05
N ILE A 542 -3.31 -9.35 -1.23
CA ILE A 542 -3.56 -10.80 -1.36
C ILE A 542 -2.40 -11.59 -0.74
N SER A 543 -1.15 -11.18 -1.01
CA SER A 543 0.04 -11.81 -0.41
C SER A 543 0.03 -11.71 1.12
N SER A 544 -0.38 -10.57 1.67
CA SER A 544 -0.41 -10.34 3.12
C SER A 544 -1.59 -11.02 3.81
N PHE A 545 -2.75 -11.09 3.15
CA PHE A 545 -3.91 -11.85 3.57
C PHE A 545 -3.61 -13.36 3.69
N SER A 546 -2.76 -13.89 2.81
CA SER A 546 -2.33 -15.29 2.91
C SER A 546 -1.50 -15.60 4.17
N LYS A 547 -0.91 -14.57 4.79
CA LYS A 547 0.00 -14.71 5.94
C LYS A 547 -0.68 -14.58 7.29
N LEU A 548 -1.54 -13.57 7.47
CA LEU A 548 -2.20 -13.22 8.74
C LEU A 548 -3.48 -14.02 8.98
#